data_AF-A0A383CZ37-F1
#
_entry.id   AF-A0A383CZ37-F1
#
_cell.length_a   1.000
_cell.length_b   1.000
_cell.length_c   1.000
_cell.angle_alpha   90.00
_cell.angle_beta   90.00
_cell.angle_gamma   90.00
#
_symmetry.space_group_name_H-M   'P 1'
#
loop_
_entity.id
_entity.type
_entity.pdbx_description
1 polymer ?
#
loop_
_entity_poly.entity_id
_entity_poly.type
_entity_poly.pdbx_seq_one_letter_code
_entity_poly.pdbx_strand_id
1 'polypeptide(L)'
;GGTIKPGNLDGKDLTVVSSFEAVGQFSAGSISHNQLIAIEKNACPGFGSCGGMYTANTMSSAIEAMGMSLPYSSTMANEDKEKELNTQQSAQSLFPMLERNTTPKDILTREAFENAISVVMAVGGSTNAVLHLLAISSYMNLGLTIDDFEIIRQRVPHFCDLKPSGQFVTVDLHHAGGIPQVMKLLLDKGLLHGDCMTVTGKTIAENLKDPPGQPSSNQKVIRPIEKPLSPMGHLVIL
;
A
#
# COMPACT_ATOMS: atom_id res chain seq x y z
N GLY A 1 -12.13 -5.84 -1.00
CA GLY A 1 -10.98 -6.69 -1.35
C GLY A 1 -10.26 -7.08 -0.09
N GLY A 2 -9.05 -6.59 0.13
CA GLY A 2 -8.20 -7.00 1.25
C GLY A 2 -7.16 -8.02 0.81
N THR A 3 -6.06 -8.07 1.54
CA THR A 3 -4.91 -8.92 1.20
C THR A 3 -5.07 -10.33 1.77
N ILE A 4 -4.42 -11.32 1.16
CA ILE A 4 -4.35 -12.68 1.71
C ILE A 4 -3.39 -12.69 2.90
N LYS A 5 -3.68 -13.51 3.92
CA LYS A 5 -2.70 -13.81 4.97
C LYS A 5 -1.54 -14.65 4.41
N PRO A 6 -0.32 -14.52 4.95
CA PRO A 6 0.79 -15.34 4.52
C PRO A 6 0.50 -16.81 4.80
N GLY A 7 0.90 -17.67 3.87
CA GLY A 7 0.98 -19.11 4.12
C GLY A 7 2.06 -19.43 5.14
N ASN A 8 2.06 -20.63 5.71
CA ASN A 8 3.12 -21.05 6.62
C ASN A 8 3.55 -22.49 6.33
N LEU A 9 4.87 -22.71 6.27
CA LEU A 9 5.46 -24.03 6.17
C LEU A 9 6.68 -24.10 7.08
N ASP A 10 6.65 -25.00 8.05
CA ASP A 10 7.73 -25.22 9.03
C ASP A 10 8.18 -23.93 9.75
N GLY A 11 7.22 -23.06 10.08
CA GLY A 11 7.48 -21.78 10.75
C GLY A 11 8.03 -20.68 9.84
N LYS A 12 8.05 -20.90 8.52
CA LYS A 12 8.42 -19.87 7.52
C LYS A 12 7.18 -19.39 6.78
N ASP A 13 7.06 -18.06 6.71
CA ASP A 13 5.97 -17.44 5.98
C ASP A 13 6.18 -17.50 4.47
N LEU A 14 5.15 -17.99 3.79
CA LEU A 14 5.10 -18.19 2.35
C LEU A 14 4.14 -17.18 1.70
N THR A 15 4.41 -16.89 0.44
CA THR A 15 3.53 -16.12 -0.44
C THR A 15 3.44 -16.83 -1.79
N VAL A 16 2.58 -16.35 -2.69
CA VAL A 16 2.54 -16.85 -4.08
C VAL A 16 3.92 -16.80 -4.77
N VAL A 17 4.78 -15.83 -4.43
CA VAL A 17 6.14 -15.74 -4.97
C VAL A 17 7.03 -16.87 -4.47
N SER A 18 6.79 -17.38 -3.27
CA SER A 18 7.50 -18.56 -2.77
C SER A 18 7.25 -19.79 -3.66
N SER A 19 6.06 -19.92 -4.25
CA SER A 19 5.78 -20.96 -5.24
C SER A 19 6.57 -20.76 -6.54
N PHE A 20 6.72 -19.52 -7.01
CA PHE A 20 7.53 -19.21 -8.19
C PHE A 20 9.03 -19.48 -7.95
N GLU A 21 9.54 -19.06 -6.79
CA GLU A 21 10.92 -19.31 -6.37
C GLU A 21 11.19 -20.81 -6.21
N ALA A 22 10.23 -21.56 -5.64
CA ALA A 22 10.34 -23.01 -5.48
C ALA A 22 10.49 -23.74 -6.81
N VAL A 23 9.80 -23.31 -7.87
CA VAL A 23 9.99 -23.87 -9.22
C VAL A 23 11.43 -23.69 -9.68
N GLY A 24 12.00 -22.48 -9.51
CA GLY A 24 13.41 -22.21 -9.84
C GLY A 24 14.38 -23.05 -9.00
N GLN A 25 14.13 -23.16 -7.69
CA GLN A 25 14.94 -23.99 -6.79
C GLN A 25 14.88 -25.47 -7.14
N PHE A 26 13.71 -25.98 -7.55
CA PHE A 26 13.55 -27.37 -7.98
C PHE A 26 14.30 -27.63 -9.29
N SER A 27 14.16 -26.74 -10.28
CA SER A 27 14.92 -26.83 -11.54
C SER A 27 16.43 -26.77 -11.33
N ALA A 28 16.89 -26.03 -10.31
CA ALA A 28 18.29 -25.96 -9.90
C ALA A 28 18.74 -27.15 -9.01
N GLY A 29 17.86 -28.10 -8.68
CA GLY A 29 18.15 -29.24 -7.82
C GLY A 29 18.36 -28.89 -6.33
N SER A 30 17.97 -27.68 -5.91
CA SER A 30 18.16 -27.19 -4.54
C SER A 30 17.05 -27.63 -3.58
N ILE A 31 15.89 -28.03 -4.10
CA ILE A 31 14.79 -28.63 -3.33
C ILE A 31 14.29 -29.90 -4.01
N SER A 32 13.72 -30.80 -3.23
CA SER A 32 13.04 -32.00 -3.71
C SER A 32 11.66 -31.69 -4.30
N HIS A 33 11.13 -32.63 -5.09
CA HIS A 33 9.75 -32.53 -5.59
C HIS A 33 8.72 -32.44 -4.44
N ASN A 34 8.94 -33.18 -3.35
CA ASN A 34 8.06 -33.13 -2.17
C ASN A 34 8.07 -31.74 -1.51
N GLN A 35 9.23 -31.09 -1.44
CA GLN A 35 9.33 -29.71 -0.94
C GLN A 35 8.62 -28.71 -1.85
N LEU A 36 8.76 -28.86 -3.18
CA LEU A 36 8.02 -28.03 -4.15
C LEU A 36 6.50 -28.11 -3.92
N ILE A 37 5.96 -29.34 -3.85
CA ILE A 37 4.53 -29.57 -3.60
C ILE A 37 4.10 -29.05 -2.22
N ALA A 38 4.95 -29.18 -1.20
CA ALA A 38 4.66 -28.65 0.13
C ALA A 38 4.56 -27.12 0.12
N ILE A 39 5.45 -26.42 -0.58
CA ILE A 39 5.39 -24.97 -0.74
C ILE A 39 4.11 -24.58 -1.48
N GLU A 40 3.82 -25.21 -2.62
CA GLU A 40 2.61 -24.95 -3.42
C GLU A 40 1.34 -25.03 -2.56
N LYS A 41 1.18 -26.11 -1.80
CA LYS A 41 -0.02 -26.38 -0.99
C LYS A 41 -0.19 -25.43 0.19
N ASN A 42 0.88 -24.82 0.67
CA ASN A 42 0.86 -23.98 1.87
C ASN A 42 1.04 -22.48 1.56
N ALA A 43 1.36 -22.08 0.32
CA ALA A 43 1.64 -20.68 -0.03
C ALA A 43 0.42 -19.76 -0.03
N CYS A 44 -0.78 -20.29 -0.31
CA CYS A 44 -2.02 -19.52 -0.44
C CYS A 44 -3.10 -20.11 0.49
N PRO A 45 -3.13 -19.71 1.78
CA PRO A 45 -3.96 -20.37 2.80
C PRO A 45 -5.46 -20.00 2.72
N GLY A 46 -5.83 -18.98 1.94
CA GLY A 46 -7.21 -18.47 1.94
C GLY A 46 -7.47 -17.43 0.84
N PHE A 47 -8.43 -16.55 1.10
CA PHE A 47 -8.91 -15.55 0.14
C PHE A 47 -8.14 -14.23 0.28
N GLY A 48 -8.01 -13.48 -0.83
CA GLY A 48 -7.42 -12.13 -0.85
C GLY A 48 -6.44 -11.91 -2.00
N SER A 49 -5.99 -10.66 -2.17
CA SER A 49 -4.93 -10.32 -3.13
C SER A 49 -3.57 -10.81 -2.65
N CYS A 50 -2.57 -10.85 -3.53
CA CYS A 50 -1.19 -11.24 -3.18
C CYS A 50 -0.67 -10.45 -1.97
N GLY A 51 -0.04 -11.13 -1.01
CA GLY A 51 0.33 -10.57 0.31
C GLY A 51 1.43 -9.50 0.33
N GLY A 52 2.34 -9.51 -0.64
CA GLY A 52 3.43 -8.52 -0.74
C GLY A 52 2.95 -7.18 -1.30
N MET A 53 3.82 -6.17 -1.30
CA MET A 53 3.60 -4.85 -1.89
C MET A 53 3.69 -4.88 -3.43
N TYR A 54 3.00 -5.84 -4.05
CA TYR A 54 2.79 -5.93 -5.49
C TYR A 54 1.70 -4.95 -5.94
N THR A 55 1.32 -4.99 -7.22
CA THR A 55 0.37 -4.04 -7.83
C THR A 55 -0.93 -3.90 -7.05
N ALA A 56 -1.52 -5.00 -6.54
CA ALA A 56 -2.80 -4.94 -5.85
C ALA A 56 -2.73 -4.12 -4.55
N ASN A 57 -1.74 -4.39 -3.69
CA ASN A 57 -1.57 -3.65 -2.44
C ASN A 57 -1.02 -2.24 -2.70
N THR A 58 -0.12 -2.08 -3.67
CA THR A 58 0.40 -0.77 -4.09
C THR A 58 -0.73 0.16 -4.53
N MET A 59 -1.60 -0.30 -5.42
CA MET A 59 -2.73 0.51 -5.88
C MET A 59 -3.76 0.72 -4.79
N SER A 60 -3.99 -0.26 -3.91
CA SER A 60 -4.88 -0.07 -2.76
C SER A 60 -4.37 1.03 -1.83
N SER A 61 -3.06 1.03 -1.53
CA SER A 61 -2.40 2.06 -0.73
C SER A 61 -2.41 3.43 -1.41
N ALA A 62 -2.17 3.48 -2.73
CA ALA A 62 -2.24 4.69 -3.52
C ALA A 62 -3.67 5.29 -3.53
N ILE A 63 -4.70 4.46 -3.66
CA ILE A 63 -6.11 4.90 -3.65
C ILE A 63 -6.54 5.42 -2.27
N GLU A 64 -6.04 4.81 -1.18
CA GLU A 64 -6.22 5.36 0.17
C GLU A 64 -5.53 6.72 0.32
N ALA A 65 -4.31 6.87 -0.21
CA ALA A 65 -3.56 8.13 -0.21
C ALA A 65 -4.21 9.23 -1.05
N MET A 66 -4.93 8.87 -2.13
CA MET A 66 -5.77 9.80 -2.90
C MET A 66 -7.05 10.20 -2.16
N GLY A 67 -7.35 9.59 -1.01
CA GLY A 67 -8.59 9.85 -0.27
C GLY A 67 -9.81 9.14 -0.83
N MET A 68 -9.65 8.19 -1.75
CA MET A 68 -10.75 7.44 -2.40
C MET A 68 -11.12 6.15 -1.65
N SER A 69 -10.46 5.86 -0.53
CA SER A 69 -10.80 4.75 0.37
C SER A 69 -10.76 5.23 1.81
N LEU A 70 -11.54 4.56 2.66
CA LEU A 70 -11.48 4.83 4.10
C LEU A 70 -10.08 4.52 4.63
N PRO A 71 -9.58 5.27 5.64
CA PRO A 71 -8.32 4.97 6.30
C PRO A 71 -8.24 3.49 6.72
N TYR A 72 -7.04 2.90 6.62
CA TYR A 72 -6.70 1.49 6.89
C TYR A 72 -7.26 0.47 5.89
N SER A 73 -8.24 0.83 5.04
CA SER A 73 -8.92 -0.12 4.15
C SER A 73 -7.98 -0.87 3.21
N SER A 74 -6.85 -0.27 2.84
CA SER A 74 -5.88 -0.83 1.90
C SER A 74 -5.03 -1.98 2.44
N THR A 75 -4.96 -2.15 3.77
CA THR A 75 -4.02 -3.09 4.41
C THR A 75 -4.69 -4.24 5.17
N MET A 76 -6.00 -4.16 5.41
CA MET A 76 -6.79 -5.21 6.06
C MET A 76 -6.72 -6.54 5.30
N ALA A 77 -6.60 -7.65 6.05
CA ALA A 77 -6.72 -8.98 5.47
C ALA A 77 -8.17 -9.25 5.03
N ASN A 78 -8.35 -9.97 3.92
CA ASN A 78 -9.68 -10.22 3.36
C ASN A 78 -10.59 -11.04 4.30
N GLU A 79 -10.03 -12.03 4.97
CA GLU A 79 -10.77 -12.97 5.83
C GLU A 79 -11.13 -12.40 7.21
N ASP A 80 -10.56 -11.26 7.59
CA ASP A 80 -10.78 -10.69 8.92
C ASP A 80 -12.12 -9.96 9.01
N LYS A 81 -12.77 -10.07 10.17
CA LYS A 81 -14.06 -9.42 10.46
C LYS A 81 -14.00 -7.90 10.25
N GLU A 82 -12.84 -7.32 10.49
CA GLU A 82 -12.59 -5.90 10.23
C GLU A 82 -12.90 -5.50 8.79
N LYS A 83 -12.58 -6.35 7.79
CA LYS A 83 -12.85 -6.03 6.38
C LYS A 83 -14.34 -6.04 6.06
N GLU A 84 -15.10 -6.91 6.71
CA GLU A 84 -16.56 -6.91 6.63
C GLU A 84 -17.14 -5.62 7.22
N LEU A 85 -16.69 -5.20 8.41
CA LEU A 85 -17.09 -3.95 9.04
C LEU A 85 -16.72 -2.73 8.18
N ASN A 86 -15.52 -2.74 7.60
CA ASN A 86 -15.07 -1.69 6.69
C ASN A 86 -15.95 -1.59 5.44
N THR A 87 -16.50 -2.70 4.95
CA THR A 87 -17.44 -2.71 3.82
C THR A 87 -18.73 -1.99 4.19
N GLN A 88 -19.28 -2.26 5.38
CA GLN A 88 -20.44 -1.55 5.91
C GLN A 88 -20.16 -0.05 6.09
N GLN A 89 -19.00 0.31 6.66
CA GLN A 89 -18.59 1.70 6.83
C GLN A 89 -18.42 2.42 5.49
N SER A 90 -17.90 1.74 4.47
CA SER A 90 -17.73 2.32 3.12
C SER A 90 -19.09 2.62 2.47
N ALA A 91 -20.11 1.80 2.74
CA ALA A 91 -21.48 2.12 2.32
C ALA A 91 -22.04 3.32 3.08
N GLN A 92 -21.75 3.42 4.38
CA GLN A 92 -22.19 4.55 5.22
C GLN A 92 -21.53 5.88 4.81
N SER A 93 -20.27 5.88 4.39
CA SER A 93 -19.59 7.10 3.93
C SER A 93 -20.18 7.68 2.66
N LEU A 94 -20.94 6.89 1.88
CA LEU A 94 -21.60 7.38 0.68
C LEU A 94 -22.73 8.37 0.97
N PHE A 95 -23.47 8.22 2.07
CA PHE A 95 -24.64 9.07 2.35
C PHE A 95 -24.25 10.56 2.52
N PRO A 96 -23.26 10.93 3.37
CA PRO A 96 -22.83 12.31 3.47
C PRO A 96 -22.25 12.86 2.16
N MET A 97 -21.61 12.01 1.34
CA MET A 97 -21.11 12.42 0.02
C MET A 97 -22.26 12.77 -0.92
N LEU A 98 -23.34 11.97 -0.92
CA LEU A 98 -24.55 12.26 -1.70
C LEU A 98 -25.23 13.56 -1.25
N GLU A 99 -25.37 13.77 0.06
CA GLU A 99 -25.95 14.99 0.61
C GLU A 99 -25.16 16.25 0.22
N ARG A 100 -23.83 16.14 0.15
CA ARG A 100 -22.92 17.23 -0.24
C ARG A 100 -22.66 17.30 -1.73
N ASN A 101 -23.25 16.39 -2.52
CA ASN A 101 -22.97 16.21 -3.95
C ASN A 101 -21.46 16.10 -4.25
N THR A 102 -20.71 15.41 -3.38
CA THR A 102 -19.28 15.15 -3.55
C THR A 102 -19.08 14.09 -4.61
N THR A 103 -18.32 14.43 -5.65
CA THR A 103 -18.00 13.56 -6.78
C THR A 103 -16.53 13.15 -6.74
N PRO A 104 -16.11 12.12 -7.49
CA PRO A 104 -14.69 11.76 -7.59
C PRO A 104 -13.80 12.93 -8.05
N LYS A 105 -14.31 13.89 -8.83
CA LYS A 105 -13.53 15.06 -9.27
C LYS A 105 -13.16 16.00 -8.12
N ASP A 106 -13.94 15.99 -7.04
CA ASP A 106 -13.70 16.81 -5.86
C ASP A 106 -12.61 16.20 -4.94
N ILE A 107 -12.27 14.93 -5.14
CA ILE A 107 -11.27 14.17 -4.36
C ILE A 107 -10.01 13.92 -5.19
N LEU A 108 -10.16 13.49 -6.44
CA LEU A 108 -9.08 13.15 -7.35
C LEU A 108 -8.52 14.41 -8.01
N THR A 109 -7.78 15.20 -7.23
CA THR A 109 -7.04 16.38 -7.69
C THR A 109 -5.61 16.03 -8.05
N ARG A 110 -4.88 16.98 -8.66
CA ARG A 110 -3.45 16.80 -8.95
C ARG A 110 -2.65 16.43 -7.70
N GLU A 111 -2.90 17.14 -6.61
CA GLU A 111 -2.28 16.94 -5.30
C GLU A 111 -2.57 15.56 -4.72
N ALA A 112 -3.79 15.03 -4.92
CA ALA A 112 -4.12 13.67 -4.51
C ALA A 112 -3.27 12.61 -5.24
N PHE A 113 -2.97 12.82 -6.52
CA PHE A 113 -2.05 11.94 -7.26
C PHE A 113 -0.61 12.06 -6.76
N GLU A 114 -0.14 13.26 -6.41
CA GLU A 114 1.18 13.44 -5.80
C GLU A 114 1.28 12.76 -4.42
N ASN A 115 0.18 12.75 -3.66
CA ASN A 115 0.08 11.98 -2.41
C ASN A 115 0.21 10.48 -2.68
N ALA A 116 -0.49 9.95 -3.69
CA ALA A 116 -0.37 8.56 -4.11
C ALA A 116 1.07 8.19 -4.48
N ILE A 117 1.72 8.99 -5.32
CA ILE A 117 3.11 8.73 -5.73
C ILE A 117 4.02 8.72 -4.50
N SER A 118 3.84 9.67 -3.57
CA SER A 118 4.63 9.74 -2.35
C SER A 118 4.48 8.48 -1.50
N VAL A 119 3.25 7.97 -1.33
CA VAL A 119 3.02 6.71 -0.63
C VAL A 119 3.63 5.53 -1.38
N VAL A 120 3.50 5.45 -2.70
CA VAL A 120 4.12 4.39 -3.52
C VAL A 120 5.65 4.36 -3.34
N MET A 121 6.30 5.51 -3.30
CA MET A 121 7.75 5.59 -3.05
C MET A 121 8.11 5.13 -1.63
N ALA A 122 7.35 5.58 -0.63
CA ALA A 122 7.57 5.28 0.78
C ALA A 122 7.44 3.79 1.12
N VAL A 123 6.50 3.10 0.45
CA VAL A 123 6.17 1.68 0.71
C VAL A 123 6.90 0.68 -0.19
N GLY A 124 7.69 1.15 -1.15
CA GLY A 124 8.36 0.25 -2.09
C GLY A 124 7.40 -0.36 -3.12
N GLY A 125 6.40 0.41 -3.56
CA GLY A 125 5.30 -0.07 -4.39
C GLY A 125 5.65 -0.46 -5.84
N SER A 126 4.88 -1.39 -6.41
CA SER A 126 5.03 -1.88 -7.79
C SER A 126 5.18 -0.76 -8.83
N THR A 127 6.09 -0.97 -9.80
CA THR A 127 6.28 -0.07 -10.95
C THR A 127 5.03 0.10 -11.82
N ASN A 128 4.12 -0.88 -11.80
CA ASN A 128 2.82 -0.79 -12.48
C ASN A 128 1.95 0.36 -11.95
N ALA A 129 2.23 0.90 -10.76
CA ALA A 129 1.56 2.09 -10.24
C ALA A 129 1.74 3.30 -11.18
N VAL A 130 2.88 3.42 -11.87
CA VAL A 130 3.10 4.49 -12.86
C VAL A 130 2.06 4.43 -13.96
N LEU A 131 1.88 3.25 -14.56
CA LEU A 131 0.92 3.05 -15.65
C LEU A 131 -0.51 3.33 -15.20
N HIS A 132 -0.90 2.82 -14.03
CA HIS A 132 -2.25 2.99 -13.52
C HIS A 132 -2.55 4.45 -13.13
N LEU A 133 -1.64 5.11 -12.42
CA LEU A 133 -1.84 6.51 -12.01
C LEU A 133 -1.83 7.46 -13.21
N LEU A 134 -0.96 7.25 -14.21
CA LEU A 134 -1.01 8.00 -15.46
C LEU A 134 -2.33 7.79 -16.21
N ALA A 135 -2.83 6.56 -16.29
CA ALA A 135 -4.09 6.25 -16.95
C ALA A 135 -5.29 6.93 -16.26
N ILE A 136 -5.38 6.85 -14.93
CA ILE A 136 -6.48 7.49 -14.17
C ILE A 136 -6.37 9.02 -14.29
N SER A 137 -5.16 9.58 -14.15
CA SER A 137 -4.94 11.02 -14.31
C SER A 137 -5.34 11.51 -15.71
N SER A 138 -5.01 10.76 -16.76
CA SER A 138 -5.38 11.10 -18.13
C SER A 138 -6.89 11.14 -18.32
N TYR A 139 -7.63 10.19 -17.73
CA TYR A 139 -9.10 10.20 -17.74
C TYR A 139 -9.68 11.42 -17.00
N MET A 140 -9.03 11.82 -15.91
CA MET A 140 -9.42 12.98 -15.10
C MET A 140 -8.91 14.32 -15.65
N ASN A 141 -8.08 14.30 -16.71
CA ASN A 141 -7.43 15.46 -17.32
C ASN A 141 -6.59 16.32 -16.34
N LEU A 142 -5.75 15.66 -15.52
CA LEU A 142 -4.96 16.29 -14.45
C LEU A 142 -3.51 16.63 -14.83
N GLY A 143 -3.11 16.37 -16.08
CA GLY A 143 -1.76 16.70 -16.58
C GLY A 143 -0.61 15.98 -15.87
N LEU A 144 -0.86 14.83 -15.22
CA LEU A 144 0.22 13.98 -14.68
C LEU A 144 1.07 13.41 -15.80
N THR A 145 2.38 13.59 -15.65
CA THR A 145 3.42 13.12 -16.55
C THR A 145 4.29 12.09 -15.83
N ILE A 146 5.09 11.36 -16.60
CA ILE A 146 6.03 10.40 -16.01
C ILE A 146 7.13 11.09 -15.19
N ASP A 147 7.52 12.31 -15.56
CA ASP A 147 8.58 13.08 -14.88
C ASP A 147 8.19 13.44 -13.44
N ASP A 148 6.89 13.56 -13.16
CA ASP A 148 6.37 13.82 -11.82
C ASP A 148 6.75 12.71 -10.83
N PHE A 149 6.88 11.47 -11.30
CA PHE A 149 7.32 10.36 -10.47
C PHE A 149 8.77 10.53 -10.05
N GLU A 150 9.65 10.99 -10.95
CA GLU A 150 11.06 11.23 -10.63
C GLU A 150 11.23 12.39 -9.66
N ILE A 151 10.50 13.50 -9.87
CA ILE A 151 10.50 14.66 -8.97
C ILE A 151 10.12 14.23 -7.54
N ILE A 152 9.09 13.41 -7.40
CA ILE A 152 8.63 12.93 -6.09
C ILE A 152 9.59 11.88 -5.52
N ARG A 153 10.12 10.98 -6.34
CA ARG A 153 11.09 9.95 -5.92
C ARG A 153 12.33 10.55 -5.25
N GLN A 154 12.84 11.66 -5.77
CA GLN A 154 14.04 12.32 -5.25
C GLN A 154 13.86 12.89 -3.84
N ARG A 155 12.62 13.24 -3.45
CA ARG A 155 12.32 13.82 -2.13
C ARG A 155 11.73 12.81 -1.12
N VAL A 156 11.13 11.72 -1.59
CA VAL A 156 10.47 10.74 -0.71
C VAL A 156 11.38 9.54 -0.45
N PRO A 157 11.78 9.28 0.81
CA PRO A 157 12.56 8.10 1.15
C PRO A 157 11.71 6.83 1.13
N HIS A 158 12.33 5.68 0.87
CA HIS A 158 11.71 4.35 0.99
C HIS A 158 11.96 3.81 2.40
N PHE A 159 10.94 3.69 3.24
CA PHE A 159 11.09 3.35 4.66
C PHE A 159 10.19 2.21 5.17
N CYS A 160 9.48 1.51 4.29
CA CYS A 160 8.74 0.29 4.67
C CYS A 160 9.46 -0.97 4.19
N ASP A 161 9.71 -1.92 5.08
CA ASP A 161 10.40 -3.19 4.79
C ASP A 161 9.41 -4.26 4.31
N LEU A 162 8.99 -4.16 3.05
CA LEU A 162 7.94 -5.03 2.49
C LEU A 162 8.41 -5.85 1.30
N LYS A 163 7.98 -7.11 1.21
CA LYS A 163 8.16 -7.94 0.02
C LYS A 163 7.60 -7.21 -1.21
N PRO A 164 8.27 -7.29 -2.39
CA PRO A 164 9.36 -8.22 -2.70
C PRO A 164 10.76 -7.78 -2.27
N SER A 165 10.98 -6.49 -2.01
CA SER A 165 12.33 -5.96 -1.68
C SER A 165 12.74 -6.21 -0.23
N GLY A 166 11.75 -6.38 0.64
CA GLY A 166 11.90 -6.53 2.08
C GLY A 166 11.40 -7.86 2.63
N GLN A 167 11.21 -7.91 3.95
CA GLN A 167 10.90 -9.15 4.67
C GLN A 167 9.41 -9.36 4.93
N PHE A 168 8.67 -8.28 5.19
CA PHE A 168 7.31 -8.35 5.71
C PHE A 168 6.24 -8.29 4.62
N VAL A 169 5.01 -8.67 4.95
CA VAL A 169 3.83 -8.61 4.06
C VAL A 169 2.86 -7.51 4.50
N THR A 170 1.85 -7.22 3.70
CA THR A 170 0.90 -6.12 3.95
C THR A 170 0.10 -6.28 5.24
N VAL A 171 -0.15 -7.52 5.70
CA VAL A 171 -0.79 -7.76 7.01
C VAL A 171 0.11 -7.28 8.16
N ASP A 172 1.43 -7.44 8.05
CA ASP A 172 2.36 -6.89 9.04
C ASP A 172 2.35 -5.36 9.01
N LEU A 173 2.25 -4.75 7.83
CA LEU A 173 2.08 -3.31 7.69
C LEU A 173 0.81 -2.83 8.38
N HIS A 174 -0.30 -3.55 8.22
CA HIS A 174 -1.56 -3.24 8.90
C HIS A 174 -1.37 -3.18 10.42
N HIS A 175 -0.77 -4.22 11.01
CA HIS A 175 -0.48 -4.28 12.44
C HIS A 175 0.53 -3.23 12.91
N ALA A 176 1.43 -2.77 12.02
CA ALA A 176 2.40 -1.72 12.31
C ALA A 176 1.81 -0.29 12.29
N GLY A 177 0.53 -0.13 11.95
CA GLY A 177 -0.17 1.15 11.85
C GLY A 177 -0.70 1.48 10.45
N GLY A 178 -0.51 0.57 9.49
CA GLY A 178 -1.06 0.67 8.14
C GLY A 178 -0.54 1.86 7.34
N ILE A 179 -1.25 2.15 6.25
CA ILE A 179 -1.00 3.33 5.41
C ILE A 179 -1.22 4.65 6.16
N PRO A 180 -2.17 4.79 7.10
CA PRO A 180 -2.31 6.03 7.87
C PRO A 180 -1.05 6.39 8.65
N GLN A 181 -0.34 5.42 9.23
CA GLN A 181 0.95 5.67 9.91
C GLN A 181 2.03 6.15 8.93
N VAL A 182 2.11 5.56 7.73
CA VAL A 182 3.04 5.98 6.67
C VAL A 182 2.72 7.40 6.20
N MET A 183 1.45 7.68 5.94
CA MET A 183 0.99 9.00 5.52
C MET A 183 1.23 10.05 6.60
N LYS A 184 1.03 9.72 7.88
CA LYS A 184 1.31 10.64 8.99
C LYS A 184 2.77 11.10 8.99
N LEU A 185 3.71 10.17 8.83
CA LEU A 185 5.15 10.48 8.76
C LEU A 185 5.50 11.34 7.55
N LEU A 186 4.89 11.07 6.39
CA LEU A 186 5.10 11.87 5.19
C LEU A 186 4.52 13.30 5.36
N LEU A 187 3.32 13.41 5.92
CA LEU A 187 2.67 14.70 6.19
C LEU A 187 3.50 15.56 7.15
N ASP A 188 4.01 14.97 8.23
CA ASP A 188 4.85 15.67 9.21
C ASP A 188 6.19 16.16 8.61
N LYS A 189 6.62 15.59 7.47
CA LYS A 189 7.79 16.04 6.68
C LYS A 189 7.43 16.97 5.51
N GLY A 190 6.17 17.35 5.34
CA GLY A 190 5.73 18.16 4.20
C GLY A 190 5.80 17.43 2.86
N LEU A 191 5.74 16.09 2.88
CA LEU A 191 5.76 15.23 1.69
C LEU A 191 4.36 14.76 1.27
N LEU A 192 3.31 15.24 1.94
CA LEU A 192 1.91 15.08 1.53
C LEU A 192 1.16 16.40 1.59
N HIS A 193 0.21 16.53 0.67
CA HIS A 193 -0.79 17.58 0.64
C HIS A 193 -1.91 17.24 1.61
N GLY A 194 -1.91 17.92 2.77
CA GLY A 194 -2.84 17.67 3.86
C GLY A 194 -4.28 18.13 3.60
N ASP A 195 -4.46 19.10 2.71
CA ASP A 195 -5.77 19.73 2.45
C ASP A 195 -6.64 18.97 1.44
N CYS A 196 -6.11 17.90 0.83
CA CYS A 196 -6.89 17.05 -0.07
C CYS A 196 -8.11 16.47 0.65
N MET A 197 -9.29 16.62 0.04
CA MET A 197 -10.54 16.03 0.54
C MET A 197 -10.54 14.50 0.36
N THR A 198 -11.27 13.79 1.22
CA THR A 198 -11.42 12.33 1.11
C THR A 198 -12.88 11.90 1.18
N VAL A 199 -13.14 10.62 0.93
CA VAL A 199 -14.45 9.96 1.06
C VAL A 199 -15.02 10.03 2.49
N THR A 200 -14.23 10.39 3.51
CA THR A 200 -14.75 10.60 4.87
C THR A 200 -15.44 11.97 5.02
N GLY A 201 -15.32 12.84 4.02
CA GLY A 201 -15.77 14.22 4.08
C GLY A 201 -14.89 15.13 4.95
N LYS A 202 -13.67 14.67 5.26
CA LYS A 202 -12.59 15.38 5.96
C LYS A 202 -11.36 15.46 5.07
N THR A 203 -10.42 16.33 5.39
CA THR A 203 -9.13 16.39 4.68
C THR A 203 -8.20 15.23 5.09
N ILE A 204 -7.15 14.99 4.32
CA ILE A 204 -6.08 14.04 4.69
C ILE A 204 -5.49 14.38 6.06
N ALA A 205 -5.17 15.66 6.31
CA ALA A 205 -4.61 16.09 7.59
C ALA A 205 -5.57 15.85 8.76
N GLU A 206 -6.88 16.04 8.56
CA GLU A 206 -7.88 15.77 9.58
C GLU A 206 -8.03 14.27 9.89
N ASN A 207 -7.97 13.41 8.87
CA ASN A 207 -8.01 11.95 9.05
C ASN A 207 -6.74 11.42 9.72
N LEU A 208 -5.63 12.16 9.67
CA LEU A 208 -4.33 11.78 10.23
C LEU A 208 -4.01 12.46 11.56
N LYS A 209 -5.00 13.01 12.27
CA LYS A 209 -4.81 13.58 13.62
C LYS A 209 -4.57 12.52 14.69
N ASP A 210 -5.22 11.36 14.55
CA ASP A 210 -5.24 10.32 15.57
C ASP A 210 -4.03 9.36 15.54
N PRO A 211 -3.49 8.95 14.36
CA PRO A 211 -2.29 8.12 14.31
C PRO A 211 -1.12 8.80 15.03
N PRO A 212 -0.30 8.04 15.79
CA PRO A 212 0.82 8.63 16.51
C PRO A 212 1.87 9.17 15.53
N GLY A 213 2.57 10.23 15.92
CA GLY A 213 3.63 10.84 15.11
C GLY A 213 4.86 9.96 14.89
N GLN A 214 4.95 8.81 15.57
CA GLN A 214 5.99 7.81 15.36
C GLN A 214 5.38 6.41 15.43
N PRO A 215 5.85 5.46 14.60
CA PRO A 215 5.41 4.08 14.68
C PRO A 215 5.93 3.44 15.97
N SER A 216 5.24 2.40 16.43
CA SER A 216 5.65 1.63 17.61
C SER A 216 7.10 1.12 17.47
N SER A 217 7.86 1.14 18.56
CA SER A 217 9.22 0.58 18.59
C SER A 217 9.25 -0.96 18.56
N ASN A 218 8.10 -1.60 18.78
CA ASN A 218 7.98 -3.07 18.82
C ASN A 218 7.74 -3.70 17.43
N GLN A 219 7.48 -2.88 16.40
CA GLN A 219 7.36 -3.34 15.01
C GLN A 219 8.62 -2.99 14.22
N LYS A 220 8.86 -3.69 13.10
CA LYS A 220 10.03 -3.49 12.23
C LYS A 220 9.67 -3.12 10.78
N VAL A 221 8.38 -3.07 10.47
CA VAL A 221 7.84 -2.89 9.12
C VAL A 221 7.99 -1.45 8.65
N ILE A 222 7.54 -0.49 9.47
CA ILE A 222 7.63 0.95 9.22
C ILE A 222 8.86 1.47 9.97
N ARG A 223 9.92 1.79 9.23
CA ARG A 223 11.15 2.35 9.81
C ARG A 223 10.98 3.85 10.07
N PRO A 224 11.73 4.42 11.04
CA PRO A 224 11.83 5.87 11.17
C PRO A 224 12.25 6.50 9.84
N ILE A 225 11.58 7.59 9.45
CA ILE A 225 11.81 8.24 8.16
C ILE A 225 13.24 8.82 8.05
N GLU A 226 13.90 9.09 9.17
CA GLU A 226 15.32 9.50 9.27
C GLU A 226 16.31 8.34 9.09
N LYS A 227 15.84 7.09 9.22
CA LYS A 227 16.64 5.87 9.01
C LYS A 227 15.95 4.96 7.99
N PRO A 228 15.71 5.45 6.76
CA PRO A 228 15.00 4.70 5.73
C PRO A 228 15.84 3.53 5.21
N LEU A 229 15.22 2.66 4.41
CA LEU A 229 15.94 1.63 3.64
C LEU A 229 16.77 2.25 2.52
N SER A 230 16.21 3.29 1.90
CA SER A 230 16.89 4.10 0.89
C SER A 230 16.49 5.57 1.05
N PRO A 231 17.42 6.53 0.86
CA PRO A 231 17.12 7.96 0.98
C PRO A 231 16.14 8.47 -0.08
N MET A 232 15.94 7.70 -1.16
CA MET A 232 15.01 8.01 -2.24
C MET A 232 14.12 6.80 -2.55
N GLY A 233 12.99 7.06 -3.21
CA GLY A 233 12.10 6.02 -3.73
C GLY A 233 12.82 5.09 -4.71
N HIS A 234 12.37 3.84 -4.75
CA HIS A 234 13.04 2.77 -5.51
C HIS A 234 12.78 2.84 -7.03
N LEU A 235 11.73 3.52 -7.48
CA LEU A 235 11.27 3.51 -8.87
C LEU A 235 11.91 4.67 -9.65
N VAL A 236 12.90 4.38 -10.51
CA VAL A 236 13.63 5.39 -11.29
C VAL A 236 13.05 5.54 -12.70
N ILE A 237 12.91 6.79 -13.16
CA ILE A 237 12.58 7.11 -14.57
C ILE A 237 13.89 7.34 -15.34
N LEU A 238 14.01 6.74 -16.53
CA LEU A 238 15.22 6.74 -17.37
C LEU A 238 14.98 7.43 -18.71
#